data_AF-A0A3R7IWN4-F1
#
_entry.id   AF-A0A3R7IWN4-F1
#
_cell.length_a   1.000
_cell.length_b   1.000
_cell.length_c   1.000
_cell.angle_alpha   90.00
_cell.angle_beta   90.00
_cell.angle_gamma   90.00
#
_symmetry.space_group_name_H-M   'P 1'
#
loop_
_entity.id
_entity.type
_entity.pdbx_description
1 polymer ?
#
loop_
_entity_poly.entity_id
_entity_poly.type
_entity_poly.pdbx_seq_one_letter_code
_entity_poly.pdbx_strand_id
1 'polypeptide(L)'
;MLEGALKSWIIYFLGQYVESHSVNVSAKLWQSSERLKLENLTLKASVVPSWLPFRLKAGFIGLFEADLPISAIFGSASAKIKFQDVLLVLSPLQHDDEEIQEEIAALVDQKMARLEQDLLERWNGPQIPEYTVPHESEGYFGTDGWIGRTMTKLIDNLQVDIRNLHIRVEGTWFPSSPLRSPPKSAKTEQGKNEGVKFAAGFTLGALSAVTTPSNWRIGGFDEQPEPTTQENNHLVFKLINAIDLSAYVDPNALHFIHSRVHPKVLQSTLSSPHWMWS
;
A
#
# COMPACT_ATOMS: atom_id res chain seq x y z
N MET A 1 24.15 -9.45 -13.15
CA MET A 1 22.95 -10.01 -13.82
C MET A 1 21.77 -10.16 -12.87
N LEU A 2 21.96 -10.60 -11.62
CA LEU A 2 20.86 -10.68 -10.63
C LEU A 2 20.18 -9.33 -10.34
N GLU A 3 20.98 -8.29 -10.14
CA GLU A 3 20.49 -6.97 -9.76
C GLU A 3 19.44 -6.46 -10.75
N GLY A 4 19.64 -6.69 -12.04
CA GLY A 4 18.66 -6.32 -13.08
C GLY A 4 17.33 -7.08 -12.97
N ALA A 5 17.36 -8.38 -12.63
CA ALA A 5 16.17 -9.18 -12.46
C ALA A 5 15.36 -8.77 -11.22
N LEU A 6 16.03 -8.56 -10.08
CA LEU A 6 15.37 -8.09 -8.85
C LEU A 6 14.80 -6.69 -9.03
N LYS A 7 15.56 -5.77 -9.65
CA LYS A 7 15.07 -4.42 -9.96
C LYS A 7 13.84 -4.47 -10.86
N SER A 8 13.86 -5.29 -11.90
CA SER A 8 12.71 -5.45 -12.81
C SER A 8 11.48 -5.99 -12.08
N TRP A 9 11.65 -6.97 -11.19
CA TRP A 9 10.56 -7.51 -10.39
C TRP A 9 9.94 -6.48 -9.44
N ILE A 10 10.77 -5.67 -8.77
CA ILE A 10 10.28 -4.62 -7.85
C ILE A 10 9.51 -3.54 -8.62
N ILE A 11 9.97 -3.15 -9.81
CA ILE A 11 9.23 -2.22 -10.68
C ILE A 11 7.88 -2.81 -11.09
N TYR A 12 7.86 -4.09 -11.49
CA TYR A 12 6.63 -4.80 -11.83
C TYR A 12 5.66 -4.84 -10.64
N PHE A 13 6.15 -5.24 -9.46
CA PHE A 13 5.36 -5.28 -8.23
C PHE A 13 4.79 -3.90 -7.88
N LEU A 14 5.60 -2.85 -7.93
CA LEU A 14 5.14 -1.49 -7.66
C LEU A 14 4.11 -1.00 -8.69
N GLY A 15 4.27 -1.41 -9.95
CA GLY A 15 3.31 -1.14 -11.02
C GLY A 15 1.92 -1.76 -10.81
N GLN A 16 1.80 -2.78 -9.95
CA GLN A 16 0.49 -3.35 -9.59
C GLN A 16 -0.30 -2.44 -8.64
N TYR A 17 0.37 -1.56 -7.89
CA TYR A 17 -0.24 -0.74 -6.84
C TYR A 17 -0.26 0.76 -7.15
N VAL A 18 0.54 1.22 -8.12
CA VAL A 18 0.72 2.64 -8.40
C VAL A 18 0.37 2.97 -9.87
N GLU A 19 -0.38 4.05 -10.07
CA GLU A 19 -0.66 4.70 -11.36
C GLU A 19 0.13 6.00 -11.43
N SER A 20 1.33 6.01 -11.99
CA SER A 20 2.00 7.29 -12.27
C SER A 20 2.98 7.22 -13.42
N HIS A 21 3.06 8.33 -14.16
CA HIS A 21 4.07 8.54 -15.20
C HIS A 21 5.48 8.71 -14.61
N SER A 22 5.58 9.13 -13.33
CA SER A 22 6.85 9.29 -12.60
C SER A 22 7.51 7.94 -12.26
N VAL A 23 6.74 6.84 -12.18
CA VAL A 23 7.29 5.48 -12.05
C VAL A 23 8.18 5.14 -13.24
N ASN A 24 7.77 5.43 -14.48
CA ASN A 24 8.54 5.06 -15.67
C ASN A 24 9.89 5.78 -15.77
N VAL A 25 9.94 7.06 -15.39
CA VAL A 25 11.18 7.86 -15.44
C VAL A 25 12.15 7.41 -14.35
N SER A 26 11.66 7.25 -13.13
CA SER A 26 12.53 6.90 -11.99
C SER A 26 12.93 5.42 -12.00
N ALA A 27 12.12 4.53 -12.59
CA ALA A 27 12.50 3.15 -12.87
C ALA A 27 13.73 3.08 -13.79
N LYS A 28 13.79 3.94 -14.83
CA LYS A 28 14.97 4.04 -15.70
C LYS A 28 16.21 4.56 -14.96
N LEU A 29 16.03 5.50 -14.01
CA LEU A 29 17.12 6.02 -13.19
C LEU A 29 17.58 5.04 -12.09
N TRP A 30 16.69 4.17 -11.63
CA TRP A 30 17.05 3.15 -10.66
C TRP A 30 17.81 1.98 -11.29
N GLN A 31 17.68 1.74 -12.59
CA GLN A 31 18.56 0.81 -13.29
C GLN A 31 20.04 1.20 -13.18
N SER A 32 20.36 2.50 -13.03
CA SER A 32 21.72 3.02 -12.89
C SER A 32 22.15 3.40 -11.47
N SER A 33 21.26 3.33 -10.46
CA SER A 33 21.59 3.67 -9.07
C SER A 33 21.03 2.64 -8.07
N GLU A 34 21.47 2.69 -6.81
CA GLU A 34 20.99 1.79 -5.75
C GLU A 34 19.72 2.30 -5.05
N ARG A 35 19.34 3.57 -5.28
CA ARG A 35 18.26 4.26 -4.58
C ARG A 35 17.13 4.61 -5.55
N LEU A 36 15.94 4.06 -5.32
CA LEU A 36 14.73 4.42 -6.06
C LEU A 36 14.01 5.54 -5.32
N LYS A 37 13.79 6.67 -6.00
CA LYS A 37 13.01 7.79 -5.47
C LYS A 37 11.85 8.07 -6.41
N LEU A 38 10.64 8.09 -5.87
CA LEU A 38 9.40 8.32 -6.59
C LEU A 38 8.60 9.40 -5.89
N GLU A 39 8.10 10.37 -6.66
CA GLU A 39 7.35 11.50 -6.14
C GLU A 39 5.95 11.55 -6.75
N ASN A 40 4.99 12.02 -5.96
CA ASN A 40 3.59 12.26 -6.33
C ASN A 40 2.94 11.02 -6.96
N LEU A 41 2.96 9.90 -6.25
CA LEU A 41 2.36 8.65 -6.69
C LEU A 41 0.85 8.64 -6.43
N THR A 42 0.08 8.21 -7.41
CA THR A 42 -1.34 7.91 -7.25
C THR A 42 -1.52 6.41 -7.06
N LEU A 43 -2.34 6.00 -6.08
CA LEU A 43 -2.56 4.60 -5.76
C LEU A 43 -3.71 4.02 -6.57
N LYS A 44 -3.54 2.78 -7.00
CA LYS A 44 -4.56 1.96 -7.64
C LYS A 44 -5.57 1.44 -6.62
N ALA A 45 -6.78 1.16 -7.08
CA ALA A 45 -7.80 0.48 -6.28
C ALA A 45 -7.32 -0.87 -5.72
N SER A 46 -6.37 -1.54 -6.41
CA SER A 46 -5.73 -2.79 -5.99
C SER A 46 -4.98 -2.71 -4.65
N VAL A 47 -4.67 -1.50 -4.16
CA VAL A 47 -4.05 -1.31 -2.83
C VAL A 47 -4.98 -1.73 -1.71
N VAL A 48 -6.29 -1.62 -1.90
CA VAL A 48 -7.26 -2.05 -0.90
C VAL A 48 -7.60 -3.52 -1.15
N PRO A 49 -7.29 -4.43 -0.21
CA PRO A 49 -7.60 -5.83 -0.36
C PRO A 49 -9.11 -6.07 -0.53
N SER A 50 -9.49 -7.02 -1.40
CA SER A 50 -10.89 -7.35 -1.68
C SER A 50 -11.69 -7.87 -0.48
N TRP A 51 -11.02 -8.27 0.61
CA TRP A 51 -11.68 -8.72 1.84
C TRP A 51 -12.08 -7.57 2.77
N LEU A 52 -11.59 -6.34 2.55
CA LEU A 52 -12.04 -5.17 3.32
C LEU A 52 -13.39 -4.67 2.78
N PRO A 53 -14.32 -4.24 3.65
CA PRO A 53 -15.61 -3.68 3.27
C PRO A 53 -15.49 -2.20 2.81
N PHE A 54 -14.38 -1.84 2.17
CA PHE A 54 -14.08 -0.48 1.74
C PHE A 54 -13.51 -0.48 0.32
N ARG A 55 -13.82 0.55 -0.45
CA ARG A 55 -13.17 0.85 -1.74
C ARG A 55 -12.23 2.03 -1.62
N LEU A 56 -11.16 2.03 -2.41
CA LEU A 56 -10.31 3.20 -2.55
C LEU A 56 -11.01 4.24 -3.41
N LYS A 57 -11.32 5.40 -2.81
CA LYS A 57 -11.87 6.55 -3.52
C LYS A 57 -10.79 7.46 -4.08
N ALA A 58 -9.71 7.64 -3.31
CA ALA A 58 -8.50 8.34 -3.74
C ALA A 58 -7.32 7.87 -2.88
N GLY A 59 -6.15 7.70 -3.48
CA GLY A 59 -4.94 7.38 -2.74
C GLY A 59 -3.72 8.10 -3.30
N PHE A 60 -2.90 8.64 -2.42
CA PHE A 60 -1.77 9.47 -2.77
C PHE A 60 -0.58 9.22 -1.86
N ILE A 61 0.62 9.20 -2.44
CA ILE A 61 1.88 9.20 -1.70
C ILE A 61 2.72 10.36 -2.25
N GLY A 62 3.11 11.29 -1.37
CA GLY A 62 3.94 12.43 -1.74
C GLY A 62 5.34 11.99 -2.17
N LEU A 63 5.98 11.15 -1.36
CA LEU A 63 7.32 10.61 -1.63
C LEU A 63 7.42 9.16 -1.21
N PHE A 64 7.99 8.35 -2.10
CA PHE A 64 8.41 6.98 -1.85
C PHE A 64 9.90 6.86 -2.13
N GLU A 65 10.66 6.35 -1.17
CA GLU A 65 12.08 6.04 -1.33
C GLU A 65 12.33 4.58 -0.96
N ALA A 66 12.97 3.83 -1.85
CA ALA A 66 13.47 2.49 -1.56
C ALA A 66 14.98 2.47 -1.72
N ASP A 67 15.67 2.17 -0.62
CA ASP A 67 17.11 1.98 -0.55
C ASP A 67 17.37 0.47 -0.41
N LEU A 68 17.81 -0.12 -1.51
CA LEU A 68 17.99 -1.56 -1.65
C LEU A 68 19.44 -1.84 -2.05
N PRO A 69 20.40 -1.70 -1.12
CA PRO A 69 21.80 -1.89 -1.43
C PRO A 69 22.03 -3.34 -1.82
N ILE A 70 22.97 -3.56 -2.75
CA ILE A 70 23.30 -4.92 -3.23
C ILE A 70 23.76 -5.81 -2.07
N SER A 71 24.38 -5.25 -1.03
CA SER A 71 24.74 -5.98 0.20
C SER A 71 23.53 -6.48 1.00
N ALA A 72 22.36 -5.83 0.91
CA ALA A 72 21.14 -6.31 1.58
C ALA A 72 20.57 -7.57 0.92
N ILE A 73 20.77 -7.71 -0.38
CA ILE A 73 20.42 -8.91 -1.16
C ILE A 73 21.23 -10.13 -0.66
N PHE A 74 22.48 -9.90 -0.24
CA PHE A 74 23.33 -10.95 0.33
C PHE A 74 23.17 -11.12 1.86
N GLY A 75 22.29 -10.35 2.49
CA GLY A 75 22.01 -10.42 3.93
C GLY A 75 23.01 -9.70 4.84
N SER A 76 23.89 -8.86 4.28
CA SER A 76 24.92 -8.10 5.02
C SER A 76 24.51 -6.65 5.33
N ALA A 77 23.32 -6.23 4.91
CA ALA A 77 22.77 -4.90 5.20
C ALA A 77 21.24 -4.96 5.22
N SER A 78 20.60 -3.98 5.83
CA SER A 78 19.13 -3.87 5.85
C SER A 78 18.59 -3.04 4.69
N ALA A 79 17.59 -3.57 3.99
CA ALA A 79 16.79 -2.83 3.02
C ALA A 79 15.90 -1.79 3.74
N LYS A 80 15.79 -0.56 3.21
CA LYS A 80 14.99 0.51 3.82
C LYS A 80 13.96 1.04 2.82
N ILE A 81 12.70 1.02 3.20
CA ILE A 81 11.61 1.65 2.45
C ILE A 81 11.03 2.79 3.28
N LYS A 82 10.87 3.95 2.64
CA LYS A 82 10.30 5.14 3.24
C LYS A 82 9.10 5.62 2.44
N PHE A 83 8.03 5.92 3.15
CA PHE A 83 6.86 6.60 2.65
C PHE A 83 6.70 7.91 3.38
N GLN A 84 6.40 8.98 2.67
CA GLN A 84 6.13 10.28 3.25
C GLN A 84 4.88 10.87 2.61
N ASP A 85 4.04 11.47 3.47
CA ASP A 85 2.80 12.14 3.09
C ASP A 85 1.84 11.17 2.38
N VAL A 86 1.35 10.19 3.14
CA VAL A 86 0.49 9.12 2.65
C VAL A 86 -0.96 9.43 2.99
N LEU A 87 -1.81 9.56 1.98
CA LEU A 87 -3.24 9.78 2.14
C LEU A 87 -4.04 8.66 1.46
N LEU A 88 -4.91 8.01 2.22
CA LEU A 88 -5.90 7.07 1.69
C LEU A 88 -7.30 7.58 2.04
N VAL A 89 -8.13 7.78 1.02
CA VAL A 89 -9.55 8.09 1.15
C VAL A 89 -10.33 6.85 0.72
N LEU A 90 -11.05 6.29 1.68
CA LEU A 90 -11.85 5.08 1.53
C LEU A 90 -13.33 5.44 1.55
N SER A 91 -14.14 4.66 0.83
CA SER A 91 -15.60 4.68 0.95
C SER A 91 -16.09 3.29 1.38
N PRO A 92 -17.09 3.18 2.26
CA PRO A 92 -17.77 1.92 2.51
C PRO A 92 -18.34 1.37 1.20
N LEU A 93 -18.32 0.04 1.03
CA LEU A 93 -19.04 -0.62 -0.07
C LEU A 93 -20.54 -0.30 0.05
N GLN A 94 -21.16 0.19 -1.03
CA GLN A 94 -22.62 0.27 -1.12
C GLN A 94 -23.13 -0.97 -1.85
N HIS A 95 -24.24 -1.54 -1.39
CA HIS A 95 -24.87 -2.71 -2.03
C HIS A 95 -25.93 -2.24 -3.04
N ASP A 96 -25.64 -1.17 -3.77
CA ASP A 96 -26.54 -0.65 -4.78
C ASP A 96 -26.38 -1.47 -6.06
N ASP A 97 -27.45 -1.61 -6.86
CA ASP A 97 -27.45 -2.48 -8.04
C ASP A 97 -26.31 -2.14 -9.03
N GLU A 98 -25.98 -0.85 -9.20
CA GLU A 98 -24.88 -0.40 -10.04
C GLU A 98 -23.52 -0.87 -9.51
N GLU A 99 -23.28 -0.74 -8.20
CA GLU A 99 -22.03 -1.13 -7.56
C GLU A 99 -21.85 -2.66 -7.58
N ILE A 100 -22.93 -3.41 -7.45
CA ILE A 100 -22.96 -4.87 -7.61
C ILE A 100 -22.63 -5.27 -9.06
N GLN A 101 -23.16 -4.57 -10.06
CA GLN A 101 -22.83 -4.84 -11.47
C GLN A 101 -21.34 -4.58 -11.75
N GLU A 102 -20.76 -3.52 -11.19
CA GLU A 102 -19.33 -3.24 -11.27
C GLU A 102 -18.49 -4.35 -10.61
N GLU A 103 -18.90 -4.89 -9.46
CA GLU A 103 -18.21 -6.03 -8.83
C GLU A 103 -18.28 -7.27 -9.67
N ILE A 104 -19.45 -7.57 -10.23
CA ILE A 104 -19.62 -8.72 -11.13
C ILE A 104 -18.71 -8.56 -12.34
N ALA A 105 -18.65 -7.36 -12.94
CA ALA A 105 -17.76 -7.08 -14.06
C ALA A 105 -16.28 -7.25 -13.68
N ALA A 106 -15.85 -6.68 -12.55
CA ALA A 106 -14.48 -6.81 -12.07
C ALA A 106 -14.10 -8.28 -11.76
N LEU A 107 -15.03 -9.05 -11.17
CA LEU A 107 -14.84 -10.48 -10.93
C LEU A 107 -14.78 -11.30 -12.23
N VAL A 108 -15.59 -10.95 -13.22
CA VAL A 108 -15.56 -11.58 -14.54
C VAL A 108 -14.23 -11.29 -15.22
N ASP A 109 -13.76 -10.04 -15.21
CA ASP A 109 -12.46 -9.66 -15.77
C ASP A 109 -11.31 -10.37 -15.06
N GLN A 110 -11.34 -10.47 -13.73
CA GLN A 110 -10.32 -11.21 -12.97
C GLN A 110 -10.32 -12.70 -13.33
N LYS A 111 -11.50 -13.31 -13.49
CA LYS A 111 -11.63 -14.71 -13.91
C LYS A 111 -11.18 -14.91 -15.35
N MET A 112 -11.55 -14.01 -16.26
CA MET A 112 -11.11 -14.00 -17.66
C MET A 112 -9.59 -13.91 -17.72
N ALA A 113 -8.97 -12.94 -17.03
CA ALA A 113 -7.52 -12.78 -17.00
C ALA A 113 -6.82 -14.04 -16.47
N ARG A 114 -7.37 -14.69 -15.44
CA ARG A 114 -6.84 -15.96 -14.91
C ARG A 114 -6.98 -17.10 -15.91
N LEU A 115 -8.09 -17.18 -16.63
CA LEU A 115 -8.31 -18.18 -17.69
C LEU A 115 -7.40 -17.93 -18.89
N GLU A 116 -7.24 -16.68 -19.32
CA GLU A 116 -6.30 -16.29 -20.37
C GLU A 116 -4.87 -16.66 -19.98
N GLN A 117 -4.46 -16.37 -18.75
CA GLN A 117 -3.15 -16.77 -18.25
C GLN A 117 -2.97 -18.30 -18.29
N ASP A 118 -3.95 -19.07 -17.80
CA ASP A 118 -3.93 -20.54 -17.85
C ASP A 118 -3.89 -21.06 -19.31
N LEU A 119 -4.62 -20.45 -20.23
CA LEU A 119 -4.58 -20.80 -21.65
C LEU A 119 -3.23 -20.46 -22.30
N LEU A 120 -2.64 -19.30 -21.98
CA LEU A 120 -1.31 -18.92 -22.44
C LEU A 120 -0.23 -19.87 -21.92
N GLU A 121 -0.32 -20.29 -20.65
CA GLU A 121 0.56 -21.27 -20.02
C GLU A 121 0.41 -22.66 -20.65
N ARG A 122 -0.80 -23.06 -21.03
CA ARG A 122 -1.05 -24.33 -21.74
C ARG A 122 -0.60 -24.30 -23.20
N TRP A 123 -0.82 -23.19 -23.89
CA TRP A 123 -0.55 -23.05 -25.33
C TRP A 123 0.94 -22.89 -25.62
N ASN A 124 1.63 -22.05 -24.86
CA ASN A 124 3.05 -21.77 -25.09
C ASN A 124 3.97 -22.71 -24.29
N GLY A 125 3.42 -23.74 -23.62
CA GLY A 125 4.07 -24.42 -22.51
C GLY A 125 4.30 -23.47 -21.32
N PRO A 126 4.83 -23.93 -20.17
CA PRO A 126 5.22 -23.03 -19.10
C PRO A 126 6.15 -21.98 -19.71
N GLN A 127 5.63 -20.76 -19.88
CA GLN A 127 6.44 -19.62 -20.25
C GLN A 127 7.33 -19.42 -19.05
N ILE A 128 8.56 -19.89 -19.18
CA ILE A 128 9.64 -19.56 -18.29
C ILE A 128 10.05 -18.16 -18.78
N PRO A 129 9.54 -17.06 -18.20
CA PRO A 129 10.20 -15.79 -18.45
C PRO A 129 11.68 -15.99 -18.11
N GLU A 130 12.60 -15.30 -18.77
CA GLU A 130 14.06 -15.51 -18.63
C GLU A 130 14.58 -15.41 -17.16
N TYR A 131 13.70 -15.09 -16.20
CA TYR A 131 13.89 -15.12 -14.76
C TYR A 131 13.51 -16.42 -14.02
N THR A 132 12.88 -17.45 -14.62
CA THR A 132 12.49 -18.68 -13.89
C THR A 132 13.44 -19.85 -14.15
N VAL A 133 13.82 -20.55 -13.07
CA VAL A 133 14.56 -21.82 -13.06
C VAL A 133 13.54 -22.91 -12.62
N PRO A 134 13.67 -24.18 -13.04
CA PRO A 134 12.61 -25.19 -12.91
C PRO A 134 12.09 -25.37 -11.48
N HIS A 135 10.78 -25.62 -11.41
CA HIS A 135 10.00 -25.77 -10.19
C HIS A 135 10.38 -27.03 -9.39
N GLU A 136 10.86 -26.81 -8.17
CA GLU A 136 10.78 -27.73 -7.04
C GLU A 136 10.82 -26.89 -5.75
N SER A 137 9.70 -26.96 -5.03
CA SER A 137 9.28 -26.08 -3.95
C SER A 137 10.29 -25.91 -2.82
N GLU A 138 10.51 -24.66 -2.38
CA GLU A 138 10.43 -24.22 -0.96
C GLU A 138 10.68 -22.70 -0.80
N GLY A 139 9.61 -21.91 -0.57
CA GLY A 139 9.66 -20.48 -0.22
C GLY A 139 8.27 -19.80 -0.18
N TYR A 140 8.07 -18.82 0.70
CA TYR A 140 6.76 -18.16 0.99
C TYR A 140 6.09 -17.51 -0.24
N PHE A 141 6.86 -17.18 -1.29
CA PHE A 141 6.38 -16.45 -2.47
C PHE A 141 6.34 -17.28 -3.77
N GLY A 142 6.55 -18.61 -3.72
CA GLY A 142 6.40 -19.47 -4.90
C GLY A 142 7.41 -19.22 -6.03
N THR A 143 8.46 -18.43 -5.79
CA THR A 143 9.60 -18.26 -6.71
C THR A 143 10.68 -19.28 -6.35
N ASP A 144 10.79 -20.37 -7.11
CA ASP A 144 11.87 -21.33 -6.94
C ASP A 144 13.21 -20.77 -7.43
N GLY A 145 14.30 -21.15 -6.76
CA GLY A 145 15.66 -20.71 -7.07
C GLY A 145 16.23 -19.66 -6.10
N TRP A 146 17.49 -19.27 -6.34
CA TRP A 146 18.24 -18.39 -5.42
C TRP A 146 17.61 -17.00 -5.23
N ILE A 147 16.76 -16.56 -6.17
CA ILE A 147 15.98 -15.31 -6.08
C ILE A 147 14.95 -15.38 -4.95
N GLY A 148 14.27 -16.51 -4.76
CA GLY A 148 13.29 -16.69 -3.69
C GLY A 148 13.94 -16.59 -2.30
N ARG A 149 15.07 -17.28 -2.09
CA ARG A 149 15.83 -17.21 -0.83
C ARG A 149 16.34 -15.80 -0.54
N THR A 150 16.78 -15.11 -1.58
CA THR A 150 17.25 -13.72 -1.52
C THR A 150 16.10 -12.77 -1.17
N MET A 151 14.92 -12.97 -1.75
CA MET A 151 13.74 -12.17 -1.46
C MET A 151 13.24 -12.38 -0.03
N THR A 152 13.21 -13.63 0.44
CA THR A 152 12.88 -13.93 1.84
C THR A 152 13.82 -13.18 2.78
N LYS A 153 15.14 -13.26 2.57
CA LYS A 153 16.14 -12.51 3.36
C LYS A 153 15.97 -10.99 3.26
N LEU A 154 15.62 -10.47 2.08
CA LEU A 154 15.35 -9.05 1.88
C LEU A 154 14.15 -8.59 2.73
N ILE A 155 13.07 -9.37 2.75
CA ILE A 155 11.84 -9.09 3.51
C ILE A 155 12.08 -9.24 5.02
N ASP A 156 12.84 -10.26 5.40
CA ASP A 156 13.22 -10.52 6.79
C ASP A 156 13.94 -9.30 7.37
N ASN A 157 14.85 -8.69 6.62
CA ASN A 157 15.62 -7.51 7.04
C ASN A 157 15.05 -6.17 6.57
N LEU A 158 13.82 -6.18 6.05
CA LEU A 158 13.18 -4.96 5.55
C LEU A 158 12.79 -4.04 6.70
N GLN A 159 13.33 -2.82 6.65
CA GLN A 159 12.95 -1.70 7.51
C GLN A 159 11.98 -0.79 6.76
N VAL A 160 10.86 -0.48 7.39
CA VAL A 160 9.81 0.38 6.82
C VAL A 160 9.67 1.61 7.71
N ASP A 161 9.65 2.81 7.11
CA ASP A 161 9.38 4.10 7.77
C ASP A 161 8.25 4.80 7.01
N ILE A 162 7.12 5.06 7.66
CA ILE A 162 5.98 5.78 7.09
C ILE A 162 5.81 7.06 7.89
N ARG A 163 5.82 8.22 7.23
CA ARG A 163 5.63 9.52 7.86
C ARG A 163 4.40 10.20 7.31
N ASN A 164 3.67 10.84 8.22
CA ASN A 164 2.45 11.58 7.92
C ASN A 164 1.43 10.72 7.15
N LEU A 165 0.96 9.67 7.83
CA LEU A 165 -0.08 8.78 7.31
C LEU A 165 -1.45 9.31 7.72
N HIS A 166 -2.37 9.40 6.76
CA HIS A 166 -3.76 9.76 6.97
C HIS A 166 -4.67 8.79 6.23
N ILE A 167 -5.49 8.05 6.98
CA ILE A 167 -6.56 7.22 6.42
C ILE A 167 -7.90 7.85 6.79
N ARG A 168 -8.69 8.19 5.78
CA ARG A 168 -10.01 8.83 5.89
C ARG A 168 -11.06 7.93 5.25
N VAL A 169 -12.08 7.54 6.01
CA VAL A 169 -13.28 6.86 5.53
C VAL A 169 -14.38 7.89 5.36
N GLU A 170 -14.99 7.96 4.18
CA GLU A 170 -16.09 8.87 3.85
C GLU A 170 -17.37 8.07 3.59
N GLY A 171 -18.46 8.41 4.27
CA GLY A 171 -19.73 7.73 4.10
C GLY A 171 -20.93 8.67 4.14
N THR A 172 -22.08 8.13 3.78
CA THR A 172 -23.37 8.82 3.83
C THR A 172 -24.31 8.01 4.68
N TRP A 173 -24.92 8.64 5.68
CA TRP A 173 -25.90 8.02 6.58
C TRP A 173 -27.29 8.56 6.27
N PHE A 174 -28.28 7.67 6.19
CA PHE A 174 -29.68 8.04 6.02
C PHE A 174 -30.42 7.88 7.35
N PRO A 175 -30.81 8.98 8.02
CA PRO A 175 -31.51 8.89 9.29
C PRO A 175 -32.92 8.32 9.11
N SER A 176 -33.24 7.26 9.84
CA SER A 176 -34.56 6.60 9.87
C SER A 176 -35.61 7.36 10.69
N SER A 177 -35.23 8.45 11.36
CA SER A 177 -36.11 9.32 12.14
C SER A 177 -35.75 10.79 11.91
N PRO A 178 -36.72 11.72 11.95
CA PRO A 178 -36.44 13.13 11.69
C PRO A 178 -35.45 13.68 12.72
N LEU A 179 -34.30 14.19 12.26
CA LEU A 179 -33.37 14.92 13.12
C LEU A 179 -34.08 16.14 13.70
N ARG A 180 -33.88 16.39 15.00
CA ARG A 180 -34.44 17.54 15.75
C ARG A 180 -33.97 18.90 15.21
N SER A 181 -32.98 18.91 14.32
CA SER A 181 -32.56 20.05 13.49
C SER A 181 -31.69 19.54 12.35
N PRO A 182 -31.99 19.85 11.07
CA PRO A 182 -31.07 19.57 9.97
C PRO A 182 -29.77 20.36 10.17
N PRO A 183 -28.58 19.81 9.88
CA PRO A 183 -27.39 20.62 9.72
C PRO A 183 -27.66 21.68 8.64
N LYS A 184 -27.23 22.92 8.87
CA LYS A 184 -27.57 24.12 8.07
C LYS A 184 -26.99 24.14 6.64
N SER A 185 -26.73 23.00 6.00
CA SER A 185 -26.11 22.92 4.66
C SER A 185 -27.01 22.38 3.54
N ALA A 186 -28.23 21.91 3.81
CA ALA A 186 -29.11 21.39 2.77
C ALA A 186 -30.44 22.16 2.69
N LYS A 187 -30.42 23.31 2.01
CA LYS A 187 -31.62 23.79 1.31
C LYS A 187 -31.36 23.63 -0.18
N THR A 188 -31.81 22.51 -0.73
CA THR A 188 -31.91 22.34 -2.18
C THR A 188 -33.36 22.03 -2.50
N GLU A 189 -33.94 22.85 -3.36
CA GLU A 189 -35.25 22.63 -3.96
C GLU A 189 -35.22 21.29 -4.71
N GLN A 190 -36.29 20.50 -4.58
CA GLN A 190 -36.49 19.14 -5.15
C GLN A 190 -36.11 17.98 -4.23
N GLY A 191 -36.95 17.70 -3.23
CA GLY A 191 -37.53 16.38 -2.90
C GLY A 191 -36.65 15.12 -2.72
N LYS A 192 -35.33 15.19 -2.83
CA LYS A 192 -34.42 14.04 -2.67
C LYS A 192 -33.86 14.07 -1.25
N ASN A 193 -34.04 12.99 -0.50
CA ASN A 193 -33.40 12.80 0.81
C ASN A 193 -31.88 12.68 0.60
N GLU A 194 -31.17 13.80 0.60
CA GLU A 194 -29.70 13.77 0.67
C GLU A 194 -29.31 13.32 2.08
N GLY A 195 -28.74 12.11 2.17
CA GLY A 195 -28.23 11.59 3.43
C GLY A 195 -27.15 12.50 4.03
N VAL A 196 -26.91 12.35 5.33
CA VAL A 196 -25.90 13.13 6.06
C VAL A 196 -24.52 12.57 5.74
N LYS A 197 -23.65 13.39 5.18
CA LYS A 197 -22.26 13.04 4.88
C LYS A 197 -21.42 13.10 6.14
N PHE A 198 -20.68 12.04 6.40
CA PHE A 198 -19.71 11.98 7.49
C PHE A 198 -18.34 11.54 6.96
N ALA A 199 -17.31 11.81 7.76
CA ALA A 199 -16.01 11.22 7.58
C ALA A 199 -15.43 10.80 8.93
N ALA A 200 -14.84 9.62 8.98
CA ALA A 200 -14.03 9.18 10.10
C ALA A 200 -12.60 9.00 9.61
N GLY A 201 -11.61 9.12 10.47
CA GLY A 201 -10.25 8.85 10.05
C GLY A 201 -9.30 8.75 11.21
N PHE A 202 -8.11 8.25 10.90
CA PHE A 202 -6.99 8.30 11.81
C PHE A 202 -5.77 8.84 11.09
N THR A 203 -4.93 9.52 11.85
CA THR A 203 -3.67 10.08 11.41
C THR A 203 -2.56 9.53 12.28
N LEU A 204 -1.40 9.34 11.70
CA LEU A 204 -0.21 8.88 12.38
C LEU A 204 0.98 9.71 11.92
N GLY A 205 1.69 10.32 12.88
CA GLY A 205 2.87 11.13 12.60
C GLY A 205 4.00 10.29 12.01
N ALA A 206 4.32 9.17 12.64
CA ALA A 206 5.29 8.21 12.13
C ALA A 206 4.97 6.75 12.50
N LEU A 207 5.18 5.83 11.57
CA LEU A 207 5.21 4.38 11.78
C LEU A 207 6.59 3.87 11.37
N SER A 208 7.28 3.15 12.23
CA SER A 208 8.47 2.40 11.84
C SER A 208 8.32 0.93 12.17
N ALA A 209 8.81 0.08 11.27
CA ALA A 209 8.90 -1.35 11.48
C ALA A 209 10.33 -1.79 11.17
N VAL A 210 11.03 -2.32 12.17
CA VAL A 210 12.43 -2.71 12.07
C VAL A 210 12.60 -4.12 12.61
N THR A 211 13.38 -4.94 11.90
CA THR A 211 13.74 -6.28 12.37
C THR A 211 14.80 -6.18 13.46
N THR A 212 14.56 -6.87 14.58
CA THR A 212 15.43 -6.83 15.76
C THR A 212 15.84 -8.25 16.18
N PRO A 213 16.96 -8.41 16.91
CA PRO A 213 17.25 -9.67 17.58
C PRO A 213 16.26 -9.92 18.72
N SER A 214 16.32 -11.10 19.35
CA SER A 214 15.52 -11.46 20.53
C SER A 214 15.70 -10.52 21.73
N ASN A 215 16.75 -9.69 21.73
CA ASN A 215 17.02 -8.66 22.73
C ASN A 215 16.33 -7.31 22.46
N TRP A 216 15.55 -7.19 21.37
CA TRP A 216 14.78 -6.00 20.98
C TRP A 216 15.61 -4.73 20.78
N ARG A 217 16.91 -4.86 20.51
CA ARG A 217 17.80 -3.71 20.25
C ARG A 217 17.87 -3.37 18.77
N ILE A 218 17.66 -2.10 18.47
CA ILE A 218 17.78 -1.55 17.11
C ILE A 218 19.28 -1.47 16.77
N GLY A 219 19.70 -2.14 15.69
CA GLY A 219 21.09 -2.11 15.19
C GLY A 219 21.93 -3.36 15.47
N GLY A 220 21.38 -4.39 16.13
CA GLY A 220 22.14 -5.61 16.48
C GLY A 220 22.11 -6.75 15.46
N PHE A 221 21.47 -6.58 14.30
CA PHE A 221 21.32 -7.68 13.33
C PHE A 221 22.60 -7.90 12.49
N ASP A 222 23.35 -6.84 12.18
CA ASP A 222 24.59 -6.91 11.38
C ASP A 222 25.84 -7.30 12.21
N GLU A 223 25.76 -7.32 13.54
CA GLU A 223 26.94 -7.46 14.43
C GLU A 223 27.04 -8.81 15.17
N GLN A 224 26.06 -9.72 15.03
CA GLN A 224 26.17 -11.03 15.69
C GLN A 224 26.90 -12.02 14.78
N PRO A 225 28.07 -12.56 15.20
CA PRO A 225 28.59 -13.76 14.58
C PRO A 225 27.59 -14.89 14.85
N GLU A 226 27.19 -15.59 13.79
CA GLU A 226 26.46 -16.86 13.74
C GLU A 226 26.20 -17.47 15.13
N PRO A 227 24.93 -17.57 15.60
CA PRO A 227 24.66 -18.35 16.80
C PRO A 227 25.00 -19.81 16.50
N THR A 228 26.02 -20.33 17.18
CA THR A 228 26.33 -21.75 17.26
C THR A 228 25.23 -22.48 18.01
N THR A 229 24.06 -22.69 17.41
CA THR A 229 23.14 -23.75 17.82
C THR A 229 22.09 -24.00 16.75
N GLN A 230 21.93 -25.27 16.41
CA GLN A 230 20.86 -25.81 15.57
C GLN A 230 19.51 -25.53 16.23
N GLU A 231 18.90 -24.37 15.98
CA GLU A 231 17.47 -24.19 16.20
C GLU A 231 16.78 -24.08 14.83
N ASN A 232 16.07 -25.15 14.46
CA ASN A 232 15.21 -25.27 13.29
C ASN A 232 13.96 -24.36 13.34
N ASN A 233 14.02 -23.21 14.00
CA ASN A 233 12.93 -22.25 14.07
C ASN A 233 13.44 -20.86 13.65
N HIS A 234 13.18 -20.51 12.40
CA HIS A 234 13.45 -19.20 11.84
C HIS A 234 12.48 -18.16 12.45
N LEU A 235 12.75 -17.72 13.68
CA LEU A 235 11.98 -16.70 14.39
C LEU A 235 12.50 -15.31 14.00
N VAL A 236 11.62 -14.52 13.38
CA VAL A 236 11.90 -13.13 13.01
C VAL A 236 11.14 -12.20 13.97
N PHE A 237 11.85 -11.35 14.70
CA PHE A 237 11.23 -10.34 15.55
C PHE A 237 11.18 -9.00 14.81
N LYS A 238 9.98 -8.44 14.63
CA LYS A 238 9.79 -7.08 14.12
C LYS A 238 9.26 -6.16 15.22
N LEU A 239 10.01 -5.11 15.51
CA LEU A 239 9.60 -4.03 16.39
C LEU A 239 8.84 -2.97 15.58
N ILE A 240 7.57 -2.78 15.89
CA ILE A 240 6.70 -1.77 15.28
C ILE A 240 6.52 -0.62 16.28
N ASN A 241 6.87 0.59 15.87
CA ASN A 241 6.69 1.81 16.65
C ASN A 241 5.75 2.77 15.92
N ALA A 242 4.75 3.28 16.64
CA ALA A 242 3.74 4.20 16.12
C ALA A 242 3.72 5.47 16.99
N ILE A 243 3.92 6.63 16.37
CA ILE A 243 4.05 7.94 17.04
C ILE A 243 2.95 8.87 16.54
N ASP A 244 2.35 9.62 17.46
CA ASP A 244 1.27 10.60 17.22
C ASP A 244 0.04 10.02 16.53
N LEU A 245 -0.43 8.87 17.02
CA LEU A 245 -1.70 8.28 16.59
C LEU A 245 -2.86 9.14 17.09
N SER A 246 -3.67 9.65 16.16
CA SER A 246 -4.89 10.41 16.45
C SER A 246 -6.05 9.85 15.63
N ALA A 247 -7.28 9.98 16.13
CA ALA A 247 -8.49 9.61 15.41
C ALA A 247 -9.53 10.73 15.51
N TYR A 248 -10.36 10.86 14.48
CA TYR A 248 -11.42 11.87 14.43
C TYR A 248 -12.68 11.32 13.76
N VAL A 249 -13.81 11.95 14.11
CA VAL A 249 -15.11 11.74 13.45
C VAL A 249 -15.71 13.10 13.17
N ASP A 250 -15.93 13.38 11.89
CA ASP A 250 -16.55 14.58 11.38
C ASP A 250 -17.98 14.24 10.89
N PRO A 251 -19.02 14.60 11.65
CA PRO A 251 -20.40 14.27 11.32
C PRO A 251 -20.99 15.13 10.19
N ASN A 252 -20.30 16.19 9.74
CA ASN A 252 -20.74 17.08 8.67
C ASN A 252 -19.62 17.28 7.64
N ALA A 253 -19.02 16.18 7.22
CA ALA A 253 -17.82 16.20 6.42
C ALA A 253 -18.08 16.62 4.97
N LEU A 254 -17.17 17.45 4.44
CA LEU A 254 -17.02 17.59 3.00
C LEU A 254 -16.29 16.36 2.47
N HIS A 255 -16.90 15.69 1.50
CA HIS A 255 -16.30 14.54 0.83
C HIS A 255 -15.35 14.97 -0.28
N PHE A 256 -14.28 14.20 -0.48
CA PHE A 256 -13.43 14.36 -1.65
C PHE A 256 -14.23 14.14 -2.94
N ILE A 257 -14.03 15.00 -3.94
CA ILE A 257 -14.64 14.86 -5.26
C ILE A 257 -13.53 14.47 -6.24
N HIS A 258 -13.74 13.38 -6.96
CA HIS A 258 -12.79 12.74 -7.87
C HIS A 258 -12.23 13.69 -8.96
N SER A 259 -12.93 14.79 -9.28
CA SER A 259 -12.50 15.77 -10.30
C SER A 259 -11.39 16.73 -9.85
N ARG A 260 -10.93 16.67 -8.59
CA ARG A 260 -9.90 17.56 -8.05
C ARG A 260 -8.69 16.80 -7.53
N VAL A 261 -8.09 15.99 -8.39
CA VAL A 261 -6.73 15.43 -8.22
C VAL A 261 -5.69 16.55 -8.36
N HIS A 262 -5.76 17.58 -7.51
CA HIS A 262 -4.74 18.62 -7.46
C HIS A 262 -3.86 18.39 -6.22
N PRO A 263 -2.53 18.22 -6.37
CA PRO A 263 -1.63 17.95 -5.25
C PRO A 263 -1.72 18.96 -4.09
N LYS A 264 -2.16 20.20 -4.37
CA LYS A 264 -2.37 21.27 -3.38
C LYS A 264 -3.52 20.98 -2.40
N VAL A 265 -4.60 20.33 -2.84
CA VAL A 265 -5.75 19.98 -1.98
C VAL A 265 -5.39 18.81 -1.06
N LEU A 266 -4.59 17.88 -1.57
CA LEU A 266 -4.08 16.73 -0.82
C LEU A 266 -3.09 17.18 0.26
N GLN A 267 -2.16 18.08 -0.06
CA GLN A 267 -1.26 18.71 0.92
C GLN A 267 -2.00 19.50 1.99
N SER A 268 -3.09 20.21 1.64
CA SER A 268 -3.94 20.87 2.64
C SER A 268 -4.57 19.87 3.61
N THR A 269 -4.97 18.69 3.12
CA THR A 269 -5.62 17.68 3.98
C THR A 269 -4.62 17.01 4.91
N LEU A 270 -3.41 16.74 4.43
CA LEU A 270 -2.29 16.22 5.22
C LEU A 270 -1.79 17.24 6.27
N SER A 271 -1.89 18.53 6.00
CA SER A 271 -1.56 19.61 6.97
C SER A 271 -2.74 20.01 7.87
N SER A 272 -3.93 19.46 7.60
CA SER A 272 -5.16 19.78 8.32
C SER A 272 -5.40 19.08 9.69
N PRO A 273 -4.54 18.25 10.31
CA PRO A 273 -4.88 17.72 11.64
C PRO A 273 -4.75 18.77 12.77
N HIS A 274 -4.13 19.92 12.53
CA HIS A 274 -3.74 20.86 13.60
C HIS A 274 -4.71 22.03 13.89
N TRP A 275 -5.65 22.36 13.00
CA TRP A 275 -6.58 23.51 13.20
C TRP A 275 -7.91 23.12 13.85
N MET A 276 -8.09 21.86 14.26
CA MET A 276 -9.30 21.43 14.98
C MET A 276 -9.26 21.72 16.49
N TRP A 277 -8.16 22.30 16.98
CA TRP A 277 -7.92 22.68 18.39
C TRP A 277 -7.63 24.18 18.58
N SER A 278 -8.32 25.06 17.85
CA SER A 278 -8.37 26.51 18.15
C SER A 278 -9.75 27.08 17.92
#